data_AF-A0A0T6A3Y6-F1
#
_entry.id   AF-A0A0T6A3Y6-F1
#
_cell.length_a   1.000
_cell.length_b   1.000
_cell.length_c   1.000
_cell.angle_alpha   90.00
_cell.angle_beta   90.00
_cell.angle_gamma   90.00
#
_symmetry.space_group_name_H-M   'P 1'
#
loop_
_entity.id
_entity.type
_entity.pdbx_description
1 polymer ?
#
loop_
_entity_poly.entity_id
_entity_poly.type
_entity_poly.pdbx_seq_one_letter_code
_entity_poly.pdbx_strand_id
1 'polypeptide(L)'
;MRRRHPQRRTEAVDGHSTPGRFAADLRGFTLIEILIALSTFLIVLFAVYTSFESSQATYAAGEQRADIQQSARIAMEMMSADLRLAGYGFPTGAGAITVANPTAISFWADLNNASTVIVADVGAGNITLSVQSAAGIQAGNIIHLINGTVSEQRTVAAVNTGVNPHTITLTAATTNAYPWGSQVGRPRLVRYCWHDNPNLDGFAPPAACGALVANTIYKDEGDGGGLQPVANIQNFQVGAANFLTQMQYFDANNNATATPANIRRITITVGMQSPPGAWRQQAFTMISDIRARNL
;
A
#
# COMPACT_ATOMS: atom_id res chain seq x y z
N MET A 1 45.12 -112.14 16.26
CA MET A 1 44.22 -112.14 15.07
C MET A 1 44.67 -111.03 14.14
N ARG A 2 45.22 -111.35 12.95
CA ARG A 2 44.71 -110.98 11.60
C ARG A 2 44.23 -109.51 11.48
N ARG A 3 44.62 -108.67 10.51
CA ARG A 3 45.27 -108.84 9.20
C ARG A 3 45.50 -107.43 8.58
N ARG A 4 46.58 -107.30 7.79
CA ARG A 4 46.77 -106.50 6.55
C ARG A 4 47.07 -104.98 6.58
N HIS A 5 48.29 -104.72 6.10
CA HIS A 5 48.87 -103.56 5.39
C HIS A 5 48.28 -103.43 3.95
N PRO A 6 48.77 -102.54 3.05
CA PRO A 6 48.65 -101.07 2.86
C PRO A 6 47.82 -100.69 1.60
N GLN A 7 47.64 -99.39 1.30
CA GLN A 7 48.12 -98.76 0.04
C GLN A 7 47.85 -97.25 0.00
N ARG A 8 48.89 -96.50 -0.36
CA ARG A 8 48.87 -95.06 -0.69
C ARG A 8 48.16 -94.84 -2.03
N ARG A 9 47.43 -93.74 -2.15
CA ARG A 9 47.29 -93.01 -3.42
C ARG A 9 47.41 -91.52 -3.15
N THR A 10 48.58 -90.98 -3.47
CA THR A 10 48.79 -89.54 -3.69
C THR A 10 48.07 -89.16 -4.97
N GLU A 11 47.00 -88.39 -4.86
CA GLU A 11 46.37 -87.74 -6.00
C GLU A 11 46.91 -86.30 -6.11
N ALA A 12 47.41 -86.00 -7.30
CA ALA A 12 47.98 -84.73 -7.69
C ALA A 12 46.90 -83.64 -7.64
N VAL A 13 47.22 -82.52 -7.00
CA VAL A 13 46.42 -81.29 -7.07
C VAL A 13 46.78 -80.62 -8.39
N ASP A 14 46.02 -80.93 -9.44
CA ASP A 14 46.08 -80.18 -10.69
C ASP A 14 45.32 -78.86 -10.53
N GLY A 15 46.07 -77.77 -10.65
CA GLY A 15 45.53 -76.42 -10.74
C GLY A 15 44.78 -76.24 -12.05
N HIS A 16 43.46 -76.07 -11.97
CA HIS A 16 42.67 -75.52 -13.05
C HIS A 16 41.87 -74.32 -12.53
N SER A 17 42.53 -73.16 -12.48
CA SER A 17 41.88 -71.86 -12.40
C SER A 17 41.20 -71.58 -13.75
N THR A 18 39.96 -72.03 -13.89
CA THR A 18 39.06 -71.61 -14.97
C THR A 18 38.76 -70.12 -14.84
N PRO A 19 39.01 -69.30 -15.87
CA PRO A 19 38.57 -67.91 -15.85
C PRO A 19 37.05 -67.85 -15.91
N GLY A 20 36.44 -67.15 -14.95
CA GLY A 20 35.03 -66.78 -14.98
C GLY A 20 34.75 -65.98 -16.26
N ARG A 21 34.02 -66.59 -17.19
CA ARG A 21 33.46 -65.91 -18.35
C ARG A 21 32.40 -64.93 -17.87
N PHE A 22 32.75 -63.65 -17.72
CA PHE A 22 31.77 -62.58 -17.90
C PHE A 22 31.41 -62.56 -19.38
N ALA A 23 30.46 -63.41 -19.77
CA ALA A 23 29.78 -63.25 -21.05
C ALA A 23 28.96 -61.97 -20.96
N ALA A 24 29.51 -60.86 -21.46
CA ALA A 24 28.69 -59.72 -21.85
C ALA A 24 27.80 -60.20 -23.01
N ASP A 25 26.49 -60.33 -22.75
CA ASP A 25 25.50 -60.67 -23.76
C ASP A 25 25.42 -59.52 -24.77
N LEU A 26 26.17 -59.64 -25.89
CA LEU A 26 26.21 -58.66 -26.98
C LEU A 26 25.02 -58.87 -27.92
N ARG A 27 23.81 -58.77 -27.40
CA ARG A 27 22.59 -58.71 -28.22
C ARG A 27 22.41 -57.28 -28.70
N GLY A 28 22.49 -57.06 -30.02
CA GLY A 28 22.18 -55.77 -30.63
C GLY A 28 20.69 -55.44 -30.55
N PHE A 29 20.34 -54.16 -30.51
CA PHE A 29 18.95 -53.69 -30.48
C PHE A 29 18.27 -53.90 -31.83
N THR A 30 17.03 -54.37 -31.82
CA THR A 30 16.20 -54.44 -33.02
C THR A 30 15.63 -53.06 -33.37
N LEU A 31 15.35 -52.81 -34.65
CA LEU A 31 14.78 -51.54 -35.11
C LEU A 31 13.43 -51.24 -34.43
N ILE A 32 12.62 -52.28 -34.19
CA ILE A 32 11.33 -52.14 -33.52
C ILE A 32 11.46 -51.74 -32.04
N GLU A 33 12.47 -52.24 -31.32
CA GLU A 33 12.73 -51.84 -29.93
C GLU A 33 13.10 -50.35 -29.83
N ILE A 34 13.91 -49.85 -30.78
CA ILE A 34 14.26 -48.42 -30.85
C ILE A 34 13.03 -47.57 -31.17
N LEU A 35 12.16 -48.00 -32.09
CA LEU A 35 10.91 -47.28 -32.39
C LEU A 35 9.98 -47.21 -31.19
N ILE A 36 9.81 -48.33 -30.45
CA ILE A 36 9.00 -48.35 -29.24
C ILE A 36 9.60 -47.44 -28.17
N ALA A 37 10.92 -47.54 -27.92
CA ALA A 37 11.61 -46.70 -26.94
C ALA A 37 11.52 -45.20 -27.25
N LEU A 38 11.66 -44.80 -28.51
CA LEU A 38 11.49 -43.41 -28.93
C LEU A 38 10.04 -42.93 -28.75
N SER A 39 9.07 -43.77 -29.11
CA SER A 39 7.65 -43.41 -28.99
C SER A 39 7.24 -43.18 -27.53
N THR A 40 7.69 -44.04 -26.60
CA THR A 40 7.40 -43.90 -25.17
C THR A 40 8.14 -42.71 -24.57
N PHE A 41 9.39 -42.47 -24.99
CA PHE A 41 10.15 -41.30 -24.58
C PHE A 41 9.46 -39.99 -24.98
N LEU A 42 8.94 -39.88 -26.22
CA LEU A 42 8.22 -38.69 -26.67
C LEU A 42 6.92 -38.46 -25.87
N ILE A 43 6.19 -39.52 -25.53
CA ILE A 43 4.98 -39.41 -24.70
C ILE A 43 5.34 -38.86 -23.30
N VAL A 44 6.40 -39.39 -22.69
CA VAL A 44 6.87 -38.91 -21.38
C VAL A 44 7.34 -37.46 -21.48
N LEU A 45 8.10 -37.11 -22.51
CA LEU A 45 8.58 -35.74 -22.72
C LEU A 45 7.42 -34.75 -22.89
N PHE A 46 6.37 -35.14 -23.64
CA PHE A 46 5.16 -34.33 -23.79
C PHE A 46 4.43 -34.10 -22.47
N ALA A 47 4.30 -35.14 -21.63
CA ALA A 47 3.72 -35.01 -20.30
C ALA A 47 4.55 -34.08 -19.39
N VAL A 48 5.88 -34.17 -19.44
CA VAL A 48 6.77 -33.28 -18.69
C VAL A 48 6.67 -31.84 -19.20
N TYR A 49 6.61 -31.64 -20.51
CA TYR A 49 6.50 -30.31 -21.11
C TYR A 49 5.21 -29.59 -20.70
N THR A 50 4.06 -30.28 -20.80
CA THR A 50 2.77 -29.72 -20.37
C THR A 50 2.73 -29.44 -18.86
N SER A 51 3.35 -30.29 -18.03
CA SER A 51 3.51 -30.02 -16.60
C SER A 51 4.39 -28.79 -16.33
N PHE A 52 5.46 -28.61 -17.10
CA PHE A 52 6.34 -27.45 -16.98
C PHE A 52 5.64 -26.15 -17.38
N GLU A 53 4.91 -26.16 -18.50
CA GLU A 53 4.10 -25.01 -18.95
C GLU A 53 3.05 -24.61 -17.90
N SER A 54 2.30 -25.59 -17.37
CA SER A 54 1.34 -25.34 -16.28
C SER A 54 2.00 -24.76 -15.03
N SER A 55 3.21 -25.23 -14.70
CA SER A 55 3.97 -24.71 -13.56
C SER A 55 4.37 -23.26 -13.81
N GLN A 56 4.92 -22.95 -14.98
CA GLN A 56 5.34 -21.60 -15.35
C GLN A 56 4.18 -20.61 -15.34
N ALA A 57 3.03 -20.98 -15.91
CA ALA A 57 1.82 -20.17 -15.87
C ALA A 57 1.33 -19.91 -14.44
N THR A 58 1.43 -20.91 -13.56
CA THR A 58 1.07 -20.77 -12.15
C THR A 58 2.02 -19.84 -11.40
N TYR A 59 3.33 -19.95 -11.64
CA TYR A 59 4.33 -19.07 -11.05
C TYR A 59 4.12 -17.61 -11.46
N ALA A 60 3.96 -17.34 -12.76
CA ALA A 60 3.73 -15.98 -13.26
C ALA A 60 2.43 -15.37 -12.70
N ALA A 61 1.35 -16.15 -12.63
CA ALA A 61 0.11 -15.70 -12.01
C ALA A 61 0.25 -15.44 -10.50
N GLY A 62 1.10 -16.21 -9.81
CA GLY A 62 1.42 -16.01 -8.39
C GLY A 62 2.17 -14.70 -8.14
N GLU A 63 3.17 -14.41 -8.96
CA GLU A 63 3.96 -13.17 -8.90
C GLU A 63 3.08 -11.93 -9.10
N GLN A 64 2.27 -11.91 -10.17
CA GLN A 64 1.35 -10.79 -10.44
C GLN A 64 0.37 -10.55 -9.29
N ARG A 65 -0.09 -11.62 -8.62
CA ARG A 65 -1.00 -11.49 -7.46
C ARG A 65 -0.29 -10.89 -6.25
N ALA A 66 0.94 -11.31 -5.99
CA ALA A 66 1.74 -10.77 -4.89
C ALA A 66 1.97 -9.27 -5.09
N ASP A 67 2.31 -8.84 -6.31
CA ASP A 67 2.54 -7.44 -6.65
C ASP A 67 1.30 -6.56 -6.45
N ILE A 68 0.12 -7.05 -6.88
CA ILE A 68 -1.16 -6.35 -6.70
C ILE A 68 -1.48 -6.21 -5.20
N GLN A 69 -1.33 -7.28 -4.42
CA GLN A 69 -1.57 -7.25 -2.98
C GLN A 69 -0.60 -6.32 -2.24
N GLN A 70 0.68 -6.33 -2.62
CA GLN A 70 1.68 -5.45 -2.03
C GLN A 70 1.38 -3.98 -2.35
N SER A 71 1.03 -3.67 -3.60
CA SER A 71 0.67 -2.32 -4.03
C SER A 71 -0.58 -1.80 -3.30
N ALA A 72 -1.60 -2.65 -3.12
CA ALA A 72 -2.79 -2.32 -2.34
C ALA A 72 -2.46 -2.09 -0.86
N ARG A 73 -1.58 -2.91 -0.27
CA ARG A 73 -1.11 -2.74 1.11
C ARG A 73 -0.42 -1.40 1.30
N ILE A 74 0.50 -1.03 0.41
CA ILE A 74 1.22 0.25 0.47
C ILE A 74 0.25 1.43 0.39
N ALA A 75 -0.68 1.40 -0.56
CA ALA A 75 -1.68 2.47 -0.71
C ALA A 75 -2.57 2.62 0.54
N MET A 76 -3.01 1.49 1.10
CA MET A 76 -3.83 1.45 2.32
C MET A 76 -3.07 1.94 3.55
N GLU A 77 -1.81 1.55 3.70
CA GLU A 77 -0.94 1.99 4.80
C GLU A 77 -0.73 3.51 4.72
N MET A 78 -0.41 4.04 3.54
CA MET A 78 -0.24 5.47 3.33
C MET A 78 -1.53 6.26 3.61
N MET A 79 -2.67 5.83 3.06
CA MET A 79 -3.96 6.47 3.32
C MET A 79 -4.33 6.41 4.80
N SER A 80 -4.07 5.27 5.47
CA SER A 80 -4.35 5.14 6.90
C SER A 80 -3.46 6.03 7.76
N ALA A 81 -2.19 6.22 7.38
CA ALA A 81 -1.26 7.10 8.06
C ALA A 81 -1.71 8.57 7.96
N ASP A 82 -2.10 9.01 6.77
CA ASP A 82 -2.58 10.38 6.55
C ASP A 82 -3.91 10.64 7.28
N LEU A 83 -4.85 9.69 7.23
CA LEU A 83 -6.13 9.82 7.94
C LEU A 83 -5.98 9.84 9.46
N ARG A 84 -4.95 9.18 10.01
CA ARG A 84 -4.65 9.31 11.45
C ARG A 84 -4.24 10.72 11.84
N LEU A 85 -3.67 11.48 10.90
CA LEU A 85 -3.29 12.89 11.04
C LEU A 85 -4.41 13.85 10.64
N ALA A 86 -5.59 13.38 10.24
CA ALA A 86 -6.73 14.25 9.97
C ALA A 86 -7.01 15.17 11.17
N GLY A 87 -7.14 16.47 10.90
CA GLY A 87 -7.29 17.54 11.89
C GLY A 87 -5.99 18.07 12.49
N TYR A 88 -4.84 17.41 12.27
CA TYR A 88 -3.57 17.90 12.81
C TYR A 88 -3.19 19.25 12.22
N GLY A 89 -2.87 20.21 13.08
CA GLY A 89 -2.57 21.59 12.68
C GLY A 89 -3.80 22.40 12.26
N PHE A 90 -5.01 21.86 12.34
CA PHE A 90 -6.25 22.58 12.02
C PHE A 90 -7.02 22.94 13.30
N PRO A 91 -7.79 24.04 13.34
CA PRO A 91 -8.54 24.41 14.54
C PRO A 91 -9.51 23.31 14.99
N THR A 92 -9.48 23.01 16.29
CA THR A 92 -10.38 22.01 16.88
C THR A 92 -11.84 22.44 16.71
N GLY A 93 -12.71 21.50 16.33
CA GLY A 93 -14.15 21.76 16.15
C GLY A 93 -14.53 22.54 14.87
N ALA A 94 -13.57 22.97 14.04
CA ALA A 94 -13.86 23.71 12.80
C ALA A 94 -14.21 22.81 11.60
N GLY A 95 -14.42 21.50 11.82
CA GLY A 95 -14.78 20.55 10.76
C GLY A 95 -13.61 20.19 9.84
N ALA A 96 -12.62 19.46 10.37
CA ALA A 96 -11.44 19.09 9.60
C ALA A 96 -11.77 18.17 8.40
N ILE A 97 -12.77 17.30 8.49
CA ILE A 97 -13.28 16.54 7.33
C ILE A 97 -14.31 17.40 6.60
N THR A 98 -14.08 17.63 5.32
CA THR A 98 -14.95 18.47 4.46
C THR A 98 -15.78 17.65 3.49
N VAL A 99 -15.30 16.47 3.09
CA VAL A 99 -16.00 15.53 2.18
C VAL A 99 -15.85 14.13 2.76
N ALA A 100 -16.96 13.39 2.81
CA ALA A 100 -17.00 12.01 3.30
C ALA A 100 -18.00 11.19 2.48
N ASN A 101 -17.51 10.58 1.40
CA ASN A 101 -18.30 9.77 0.47
C ASN A 101 -17.72 8.36 0.36
N PRO A 102 -18.50 7.34 -0.03
CA PRO A 102 -17.99 5.99 -0.17
C PRO A 102 -16.81 5.83 -1.12
N THR A 103 -16.56 6.78 -2.03
CA THR A 103 -15.47 6.73 -3.02
C THR A 103 -14.45 7.87 -2.92
N ALA A 104 -14.66 8.83 -2.02
CA ALA A 104 -13.76 9.97 -1.85
C ALA A 104 -13.83 10.55 -0.43
N ILE A 105 -12.70 11.03 0.07
CA ILE A 105 -12.60 11.76 1.34
C ILE A 105 -11.71 12.98 1.16
N SER A 106 -12.09 14.09 1.79
CA SER A 106 -11.25 15.29 1.90
C SER A 106 -11.16 15.75 3.32
N PHE A 107 -9.95 16.08 3.77
CA PHE A 107 -9.71 16.51 5.14
C PHE A 107 -8.50 17.44 5.24
N TRP A 108 -8.54 18.33 6.22
CA TRP A 108 -7.41 19.19 6.58
C TRP A 108 -6.43 18.42 7.46
N ALA A 109 -5.16 18.41 7.08
CA ALA A 109 -4.07 17.85 7.88
C ALA A 109 -2.74 18.50 7.50
N ASP A 110 -1.86 18.64 8.48
CA ASP A 110 -0.46 18.97 8.25
C ASP A 110 0.40 17.70 8.14
N LEU A 111 0.48 17.14 6.94
CA LEU A 111 1.24 15.92 6.67
C LEU A 111 2.76 16.12 6.67
N ASN A 112 3.21 17.37 6.48
CA ASN A 112 4.64 17.71 6.38
C ASN A 112 5.19 18.28 7.70
N ASN A 113 4.39 18.29 8.76
CA ASN A 113 4.75 18.80 10.08
C ASN A 113 5.33 20.22 10.02
N ALA A 114 4.71 21.08 9.21
CA ALA A 114 5.09 22.47 9.04
C ALA A 114 4.46 23.41 10.10
N SER A 115 3.48 22.92 10.85
CA SER A 115 2.89 23.61 11.99
C SER A 115 3.94 23.85 13.07
N THR A 116 3.82 24.98 13.74
CA THR A 116 4.78 25.46 14.73
C THR A 116 4.05 26.04 15.93
N VAL A 117 4.80 26.58 16.89
CA VAL A 117 4.25 27.23 18.07
C VAL A 117 4.81 28.64 18.22
N ILE A 118 3.99 29.51 18.77
CA ILE A 118 4.37 30.87 19.15
C ILE A 118 5.32 30.79 20.36
N VAL A 119 6.43 31.53 20.29
CA VAL A 119 7.45 31.57 21.35
C VAL A 119 7.59 32.94 22.02
N ALA A 120 6.66 33.86 21.76
CA ALA A 120 6.47 35.11 22.51
C ALA A 120 5.01 35.56 22.39
N ASP A 121 4.42 36.13 23.45
CA ASP A 121 3.03 36.59 23.43
C ASP A 121 2.75 37.55 22.26
N VAL A 122 1.64 37.31 21.57
CA VAL A 122 1.16 38.14 20.46
C VAL A 122 -0.12 38.82 20.88
N GLY A 123 -0.09 40.14 21.05
CA GLY A 123 -1.30 40.93 21.27
C GLY A 123 -2.18 41.02 20.02
N ALA A 124 -3.47 41.27 20.21
CA ALA A 124 -4.34 41.67 19.11
C ALA A 124 -3.83 42.96 18.46
N GLY A 125 -3.93 43.07 17.14
CA GLY A 125 -3.40 44.21 16.38
C GLY A 125 -1.96 44.02 15.88
N ASN A 126 -1.26 42.95 16.29
CA ASN A 126 0.10 42.67 15.84
C ASN A 126 0.13 41.93 14.50
N ILE A 127 1.17 42.18 13.71
CA ILE A 127 1.42 41.50 12.42
C ILE A 127 2.61 40.55 12.47
N THR A 128 3.37 40.50 13.57
CA THR A 128 4.59 39.69 13.66
C THR A 128 4.41 38.61 14.70
N LEU A 129 4.72 37.38 14.31
CA LEU A 129 4.74 36.21 15.19
C LEU A 129 6.20 35.78 15.37
N SER A 130 6.65 35.64 16.61
CA SER A 130 7.87 34.88 16.92
C SER A 130 7.51 33.42 17.09
N VAL A 131 8.15 32.53 16.33
CA VAL A 131 7.83 31.09 16.29
C VAL A 131 9.07 30.23 16.49
N GLN A 132 8.85 29.00 16.95
CA GLN A 132 9.93 28.03 17.20
C GLN A 132 10.64 27.62 15.91
N SER A 133 9.87 27.28 14.89
CA SER A 133 10.33 26.94 13.53
C SER A 133 9.44 27.66 12.51
N ALA A 134 9.98 27.96 11.34
CA ALA A 134 9.19 28.38 10.18
C ALA A 134 9.43 27.47 8.96
N ALA A 135 9.97 26.27 9.18
CA ALA A 135 10.20 25.29 8.12
C ALA A 135 8.88 24.94 7.41
N GLY A 136 8.89 24.97 6.09
CA GLY A 136 7.71 24.70 5.27
C GLY A 136 6.68 25.84 5.24
N ILE A 137 6.88 26.96 5.95
CA ILE A 137 6.01 28.13 5.87
C ILE A 137 6.66 29.17 4.94
N GLN A 138 5.89 29.71 4.00
CA GLN A 138 6.35 30.68 3.01
C GLN A 138 5.36 31.82 2.84
N ALA A 139 5.80 32.93 2.25
CA ALA A 139 4.93 34.02 1.85
C ALA A 139 3.79 33.51 0.94
N GLY A 140 2.58 34.02 1.15
CA GLY A 140 1.35 33.59 0.48
C GLY A 140 0.67 32.38 1.11
N ASN A 141 1.32 31.64 2.02
CA ASN A 141 0.66 30.54 2.73
C ASN A 141 -0.42 31.06 3.68
N ILE A 142 -1.50 30.29 3.83
CA ILE A 142 -2.50 30.50 4.87
C ILE A 142 -2.10 29.67 6.09
N ILE A 143 -2.09 30.31 7.25
CA ILE A 143 -1.84 29.68 8.55
C ILE A 143 -3.03 29.90 9.48
N HIS A 144 -3.20 28.99 10.43
CA HIS A 144 -4.22 29.03 11.45
C HIS A 144 -3.57 29.31 12.81
N LEU A 145 -3.90 30.43 13.43
CA LEU A 145 -3.52 30.72 14.81
C LEU A 145 -4.54 30.05 15.71
N ILE A 146 -4.11 29.18 16.63
CA ILE A 146 -4.98 28.32 17.42
C ILE A 146 -4.58 28.39 18.89
N ASN A 147 -5.54 28.72 19.74
CA ASN A 147 -5.43 28.60 21.18
C ASN A 147 -6.75 28.08 21.75
N GLY A 148 -6.83 26.76 21.97
CA GLY A 148 -8.07 26.09 22.36
C GLY A 148 -9.16 26.29 21.31
N THR A 149 -10.26 26.95 21.70
CA THR A 149 -11.40 27.27 20.83
C THR A 149 -11.23 28.58 20.06
N VAL A 150 -10.27 29.42 20.44
CA VAL A 150 -9.99 30.66 19.73
C VAL A 150 -9.09 30.34 18.55
N SER A 151 -9.57 30.62 17.34
CA SER A 151 -8.75 30.49 16.15
C SER A 151 -9.04 31.57 15.11
N GLU A 152 -8.02 31.88 14.31
CA GLU A 152 -8.19 32.75 13.14
C GLU A 152 -7.21 32.35 12.02
N GLN A 153 -7.58 32.69 10.79
CA GLN A 153 -6.73 32.49 9.62
C GLN A 153 -5.98 33.77 9.28
N ARG A 154 -4.71 33.64 8.90
CA ARG A 154 -3.90 34.74 8.38
C ARG A 154 -3.04 34.28 7.22
N THR A 155 -2.82 35.19 6.28
CA THR A 155 -1.88 34.96 5.18
C THR A 155 -0.51 35.48 5.58
N VAL A 156 0.51 34.68 5.28
CA VAL A 156 1.90 35.03 5.54
C VAL A 156 2.37 36.05 4.49
N ALA A 157 2.85 37.21 4.92
CA ALA A 157 3.48 38.20 4.07
C ALA A 157 4.97 37.89 3.84
N ALA A 158 5.68 37.51 4.91
CA ALA A 158 7.10 37.18 4.86
C ALA A 158 7.49 36.24 5.99
N VAL A 159 8.60 35.52 5.81
CA VAL A 159 9.19 34.65 6.83
C VAL A 159 10.67 34.99 6.93
N ASN A 160 11.18 35.16 8.15
CA ASN A 160 12.59 35.33 8.39
C ASN A 160 13.11 34.19 9.27
N THR A 161 14.03 33.42 8.70
CA THR A 161 14.66 32.25 9.32
C THR A 161 16.12 32.44 9.68
N GLY A 162 16.66 33.66 9.50
CA GLY A 162 18.07 33.97 9.74
C GLY A 162 18.41 34.21 11.21
N VAL A 163 17.41 34.30 12.09
CA VAL A 163 17.56 34.59 13.52
C VAL A 163 16.59 33.69 14.31
N ASN A 164 17.03 33.21 15.48
CA ASN A 164 16.17 32.52 16.44
C ASN A 164 15.74 33.48 17.56
N PRO A 165 14.43 33.59 17.88
CA PRO A 165 13.33 32.88 17.27
C PRO A 165 13.04 33.33 15.83
N HIS A 166 12.56 32.39 15.01
CA HIS A 166 12.13 32.68 13.64
C HIS A 166 10.94 33.65 13.69
N THR A 167 10.76 34.47 12.66
CA THR A 167 9.63 35.40 12.60
C THR A 167 8.78 35.18 11.36
N ILE A 168 7.47 35.25 11.55
CA ILE A 168 6.46 35.24 10.49
C ILE A 168 5.76 36.59 10.53
N THR A 169 5.78 37.32 9.42
CA THR A 169 5.03 38.56 9.25
C THR A 169 3.74 38.25 8.50
N LEU A 170 2.62 38.77 8.98
CA LEU A 170 1.28 38.58 8.46
C LEU A 170 0.88 39.72 7.53
N THR A 171 0.02 39.44 6.55
CA THR A 171 -0.54 40.48 5.66
C THR A 171 -1.57 41.37 6.36
N ALA A 172 -2.15 40.88 7.46
CA ALA A 172 -3.12 41.60 8.28
C ALA A 172 -2.88 41.31 9.76
N ALA A 173 -3.19 42.28 10.62
CA ALA A 173 -3.04 42.17 12.06
C ALA A 173 -3.92 41.05 12.64
N THR A 174 -3.46 40.40 13.71
CA THR A 174 -4.27 39.45 14.49
C THR A 174 -5.51 40.16 15.07
N THR A 175 -6.66 39.50 15.05
CA THR A 175 -7.86 40.00 15.72
C THR A 175 -7.86 39.58 17.19
N ASN A 176 -7.27 38.43 17.50
CA ASN A 176 -7.19 37.90 18.86
C ASN A 176 -5.76 38.00 19.40
N ALA A 177 -5.64 37.94 20.72
CA ALA A 177 -4.35 37.73 21.37
C ALA A 177 -4.03 36.23 21.46
N TYR A 178 -2.76 35.88 21.24
CA TYR A 178 -2.25 34.52 21.33
C TYR A 178 -1.06 34.47 22.29
N PRO A 179 -1.19 33.82 23.45
CA PRO A 179 -0.07 33.67 24.38
C PRO A 179 1.00 32.72 23.83
N TRP A 180 2.17 32.74 24.47
CA TRP A 180 3.23 31.76 24.29
C TRP A 180 2.68 30.33 24.32
N GLY A 181 3.16 29.49 23.40
CA GLY A 181 2.72 28.10 23.24
C GLY A 181 1.47 27.93 22.37
N SER A 182 0.79 29.00 21.95
CA SER A 182 -0.29 28.91 20.97
C SER A 182 0.22 28.31 19.66
N GLN A 183 -0.60 27.46 19.03
CA GLN A 183 -0.21 26.78 17.81
C GLN A 183 -0.38 27.69 16.59
N VAL A 184 0.60 27.65 15.69
CA VAL A 184 0.50 28.16 14.33
C VAL A 184 0.40 26.97 13.40
N GLY A 185 -0.83 26.60 13.08
CA GLY A 185 -1.17 25.48 12.22
C GLY A 185 -0.95 25.80 10.74
N ARG A 186 -0.39 24.84 9.99
CA ARG A 186 -0.28 24.92 8.53
C ARG A 186 -0.83 23.65 7.86
N PRO A 187 -2.12 23.37 8.02
CA PRO A 187 -2.75 22.21 7.41
C PRO A 187 -2.99 22.45 5.92
N ARG A 188 -3.03 21.37 5.15
CA ARG A 188 -3.42 21.36 3.75
C ARG A 188 -4.66 20.51 3.56
N LEU A 189 -5.44 20.82 2.53
CA LEU A 189 -6.59 20.03 2.16
C LEU A 189 -6.12 18.80 1.39
N VAL A 190 -6.05 17.67 2.09
CA VAL A 190 -5.70 16.37 1.51
C VAL A 190 -6.96 15.71 0.96
N ARG A 191 -6.85 15.09 -0.21
CA ARG A 191 -7.97 14.40 -0.87
C ARG A 191 -7.55 13.03 -1.36
N TYR A 192 -8.39 12.04 -1.11
CA TYR A 192 -8.26 10.69 -1.68
C TYR A 192 -9.48 10.36 -2.54
N CYS A 193 -9.24 9.74 -3.69
CA CYS A 193 -10.25 9.30 -4.66
C CYS A 193 -9.89 7.91 -5.20
N TRP A 194 -10.87 7.09 -5.55
CA TRP A 194 -10.60 5.82 -6.26
C TRP A 194 -11.60 5.46 -7.35
N HIS A 195 -12.54 6.36 -7.63
CA HIS A 195 -13.48 6.22 -8.74
C HIS A 195 -13.82 7.60 -9.29
N ASP A 196 -14.12 7.63 -10.59
CA ASP A 196 -14.69 8.82 -11.21
C ASP A 196 -16.00 9.17 -10.52
N ASN A 197 -16.03 10.31 -9.88
CA ASN A 197 -17.26 10.88 -9.38
C ASN A 197 -17.31 12.36 -9.81
N PRO A 198 -17.98 12.66 -10.94
CA PRO A 198 -18.08 14.03 -11.44
C PRO A 198 -18.93 14.92 -10.53
N ASN A 199 -19.65 14.36 -9.54
CA ASN A 199 -20.60 15.05 -8.67
C ASN A 199 -20.10 15.22 -7.24
N LEU A 200 -18.79 15.34 -7.02
CA LEU A 200 -18.25 15.63 -5.68
C LEU A 200 -18.50 17.09 -5.29
N ASP A 201 -19.58 17.28 -4.56
CA ASP A 201 -19.81 18.33 -3.56
C ASP A 201 -19.52 19.78 -3.99
N GLY A 202 -19.83 20.16 -5.24
CA GLY A 202 -19.88 21.57 -5.64
C GLY A 202 -18.54 22.33 -5.62
N PHE A 203 -17.40 21.63 -5.58
CA PHE A 203 -16.10 22.27 -5.77
C PHE A 203 -15.88 22.55 -7.26
N ALA A 204 -15.55 23.80 -7.60
CA ALA A 204 -15.21 24.17 -8.98
C ALA A 204 -13.97 23.37 -9.47
N PRO A 205 -13.92 22.93 -10.74
CA PRO A 205 -12.74 22.30 -11.34
C PRO A 205 -11.46 23.13 -11.09
N PRO A 206 -10.31 22.50 -10.79
CA PRO A 206 -9.92 21.12 -11.13
C PRO A 206 -10.21 20.08 -10.02
N ALA A 207 -11.03 20.42 -9.03
CA ALA A 207 -11.17 19.72 -7.76
C ALA A 207 -12.13 18.49 -7.73
N ALA A 208 -12.64 18.03 -8.87
CA ALA A 208 -13.44 16.79 -8.91
C ALA A 208 -12.53 15.55 -9.05
N CYS A 209 -12.92 14.40 -8.48
CA CYS A 209 -12.35 13.11 -8.86
C CYS A 209 -12.81 12.76 -10.29
N GLY A 210 -12.39 13.52 -11.30
CA GLY A 210 -12.81 13.37 -12.69
C GLY A 210 -11.63 13.05 -13.61
N ALA A 211 -11.83 12.11 -14.53
CA ALA A 211 -10.83 11.56 -15.45
C ALA A 211 -9.75 10.69 -14.79
N LEU A 212 -10.15 9.92 -13.78
CA LEU A 212 -9.32 8.93 -13.12
C LEU A 212 -9.25 7.66 -13.96
N VAL A 213 -8.06 7.06 -14.02
CA VAL A 213 -7.92 5.72 -14.60
C VAL A 213 -8.65 4.74 -13.68
N ALA A 214 -9.47 3.87 -14.26
CA ALA A 214 -10.13 2.81 -13.52
C ALA A 214 -9.10 2.04 -12.69
N ASN A 215 -9.51 1.58 -11.50
CA ASN A 215 -8.70 0.70 -10.66
C ASN A 215 -7.44 1.36 -10.05
N THR A 216 -7.40 2.69 -9.96
CA THR A 216 -6.28 3.45 -9.38
C THR A 216 -6.75 4.30 -8.21
N ILE A 217 -5.97 4.30 -7.12
CA ILE A 217 -6.18 5.23 -6.00
C ILE A 217 -5.40 6.50 -6.29
N TYR A 218 -6.04 7.65 -6.14
CA TYR A 218 -5.46 8.97 -6.32
C TYR A 218 -5.42 9.75 -5.01
N LYS A 219 -4.39 10.57 -4.87
CA LYS A 219 -4.19 11.49 -3.74
C LYS A 219 -3.85 12.88 -4.26
N ASP A 220 -4.49 13.89 -3.71
CA ASP A 220 -4.02 15.27 -3.76
C ASP A 220 -3.52 15.64 -2.36
N GLU A 221 -2.27 16.07 -2.27
CA GLU A 221 -1.62 16.48 -1.01
C GLU A 221 -1.99 17.93 -0.60
N GLY A 222 -2.73 18.65 -1.45
CA GLY A 222 -3.12 20.04 -1.23
C GLY A 222 -2.00 21.03 -1.54
N ASP A 223 -1.01 20.62 -2.33
CA ASP A 223 0.16 21.42 -2.74
C ASP A 223 0.01 22.13 -4.09
N GLY A 224 -1.18 22.04 -4.69
CA GLY A 224 -1.43 22.56 -6.03
C GLY A 224 -0.96 21.63 -7.15
N GLY A 225 -0.35 20.48 -6.82
CA GLY A 225 -0.02 19.41 -7.77
C GLY A 225 -1.22 18.60 -8.25
N GLY A 226 -2.38 18.76 -7.61
CA GLY A 226 -3.61 18.04 -7.96
C GLY A 226 -3.56 16.56 -7.62
N LEU A 227 -4.51 15.80 -8.17
CA LEU A 227 -4.61 14.35 -7.96
C LEU A 227 -3.48 13.60 -8.66
N GLN A 228 -2.70 12.84 -7.89
CA GLN A 228 -1.63 11.96 -8.34
C GLN A 228 -1.95 10.50 -8.03
N PRO A 229 -1.58 9.54 -8.89
CA PRO A 229 -1.81 8.12 -8.63
C PRO A 229 -0.91 7.63 -7.49
N VAL A 230 -1.53 7.05 -6.47
CA VAL A 230 -0.88 6.45 -5.30
C VAL A 230 -0.44 5.01 -5.58
N ALA A 231 -1.25 4.28 -6.34
CA ALA A 231 -0.98 2.92 -6.72
C ALA A 231 -1.76 2.56 -7.98
N ASN A 232 -1.06 1.99 -8.96
CA ASN A 232 -1.68 1.36 -10.12
C ASN A 232 -2.07 -0.08 -9.73
N ILE A 233 -3.22 -0.24 -9.09
CA ILE A 233 -3.70 -1.54 -8.63
C ILE A 233 -4.49 -2.19 -9.76
N GLN A 234 -3.82 -2.93 -10.63
CA GLN A 234 -4.53 -3.69 -11.66
C GLN A 234 -5.55 -4.65 -11.03
N ASN A 235 -6.76 -4.72 -11.59
CA ASN A 235 -7.88 -5.53 -11.11
C ASN A 235 -8.43 -5.19 -9.71
N PHE A 236 -8.15 -3.98 -9.21
CA PHE A 236 -8.99 -3.37 -8.18
C PHE A 236 -10.41 -3.22 -8.72
N GLN A 237 -11.44 -3.46 -7.92
CA GLN A 237 -12.83 -3.31 -8.36
C GLN A 237 -13.57 -2.38 -7.42
N VAL A 238 -14.24 -1.39 -8.02
CA VAL A 238 -15.15 -0.49 -7.30
C VAL A 238 -16.57 -0.89 -7.66
N GLY A 239 -17.39 -1.20 -6.65
CA GLY A 239 -18.83 -1.39 -6.84
C GLY A 239 -19.26 -2.67 -7.58
N ALA A 240 -18.41 -3.70 -7.70
CA ALA A 240 -18.87 -5.01 -8.17
C ALA A 240 -19.75 -5.66 -7.10
N ALA A 241 -20.81 -6.38 -7.49
CA ALA A 241 -21.87 -6.89 -6.60
C ALA A 241 -21.38 -7.71 -5.37
N ASN A 242 -20.14 -8.23 -5.42
CA ASN A 242 -19.53 -9.02 -4.34
C ASN A 242 -18.21 -8.43 -3.80
N PHE A 243 -17.70 -7.31 -4.35
CA PHE A 243 -16.42 -6.71 -3.98
C PHE A 243 -16.54 -5.19 -3.94
N LEU A 244 -16.82 -4.67 -2.73
CA LEU A 244 -17.05 -3.26 -2.51
C LEU A 244 -15.77 -2.61 -2.01
N THR A 245 -15.05 -1.94 -2.91
CA THR A 245 -14.12 -0.89 -2.47
C THR A 245 -14.95 0.30 -2.02
N GLN A 246 -15.02 0.52 -0.70
CA GLN A 246 -15.82 1.57 -0.10
C GLN A 246 -15.18 2.15 1.16
N MET A 247 -15.43 3.42 1.40
CA MET A 247 -15.24 4.11 2.67
C MET A 247 -16.55 4.07 3.45
N GLN A 248 -16.45 3.73 4.73
CA GLN A 248 -17.54 3.84 5.68
C GLN A 248 -17.10 4.70 6.85
N TYR A 249 -18.02 5.54 7.33
CA TYR A 249 -17.73 6.52 8.37
C TYR A 249 -18.63 6.27 9.57
N PHE A 250 -18.05 6.39 10.75
CA PHE A 250 -18.71 6.12 12.01
C PHE A 250 -18.49 7.25 13.00
N ASP A 251 -19.52 7.52 13.80
CA ASP A 251 -19.47 8.50 14.88
C ASP A 251 -18.75 7.96 16.14
N ALA A 252 -18.75 8.75 17.21
CA ALA A 252 -18.14 8.38 18.50
C ALA A 252 -18.77 7.13 19.13
N ASN A 253 -20.04 6.84 18.82
CA ASN A 253 -20.80 5.71 19.33
C ASN A 253 -20.73 4.49 18.40
N ASN A 254 -19.92 4.56 17.33
CA ASN A 254 -19.81 3.57 16.26
C ASN A 254 -21.08 3.40 15.40
N ASN A 255 -21.97 4.39 15.35
CA ASN A 255 -23.06 4.41 14.38
C ASN A 255 -22.55 4.94 13.04
N ALA A 256 -23.07 4.39 11.94
CA ALA A 256 -22.76 4.91 10.61
C ALA A 256 -23.24 6.36 10.49
N THR A 257 -22.39 7.23 9.94
CA THR A 257 -22.71 8.65 9.77
C THR A 257 -22.26 9.14 8.39
N ALA A 258 -23.07 9.98 7.76
CA ALA A 258 -22.66 10.73 6.56
C ALA A 258 -22.29 12.19 6.91
N THR A 259 -22.44 12.60 8.17
CA THR A 259 -22.17 13.97 8.62
C THR A 259 -20.68 14.14 8.93
N PRO A 260 -19.91 14.94 8.16
CA PRO A 260 -18.46 15.03 8.31
C PRO A 260 -18.00 15.44 9.71
N ALA A 261 -18.72 16.37 10.36
CA ALA A 261 -18.41 16.85 11.70
C ALA A 261 -18.51 15.77 12.80
N ASN A 262 -19.28 14.70 12.57
CA ASN A 262 -19.50 13.65 13.55
C ASN A 262 -18.53 12.47 13.39
N ILE A 263 -17.71 12.45 12.33
CA ILE A 263 -16.84 11.31 12.02
C ILE A 263 -15.72 11.17 13.06
N ARG A 264 -15.56 9.95 13.57
CA ARG A 264 -14.51 9.57 14.54
C ARG A 264 -13.75 8.32 14.13
N ARG A 265 -14.40 7.41 13.40
CA ARG A 265 -13.79 6.21 12.83
C ARG A 265 -14.12 6.10 11.34
N ILE A 266 -13.12 5.68 10.57
CA ILE A 266 -13.20 5.49 9.14
C ILE A 266 -12.77 4.05 8.86
N THR A 267 -13.59 3.30 8.15
CA THR A 267 -13.26 1.95 7.69
C THR A 267 -13.08 2.02 6.19
N ILE A 268 -11.92 1.60 5.71
CA ILE A 268 -11.60 1.50 4.29
C ILE A 268 -11.62 0.03 3.94
N THR A 269 -12.42 -0.32 2.94
CA THR A 269 -12.42 -1.66 2.34
C THR A 269 -11.89 -1.54 0.92
N VAL A 270 -10.94 -2.40 0.56
CA VAL A 270 -10.37 -2.52 -0.79
C VAL A 270 -10.62 -3.92 -1.31
N GLY A 271 -11.38 -4.01 -2.41
CA GLY A 271 -11.68 -5.26 -3.11
C GLY A 271 -10.80 -5.43 -4.35
N MET A 272 -10.19 -6.61 -4.49
CA MET A 272 -9.33 -6.99 -5.62
C MET A 272 -9.76 -8.34 -6.17
N GLN A 273 -9.60 -8.54 -7.47
CA GLN A 273 -9.85 -9.83 -8.13
C GLN A 273 -8.67 -10.25 -9.01
N SER A 274 -8.57 -11.54 -9.30
CA SER A 274 -7.65 -12.05 -10.32
C SER A 274 -7.99 -11.47 -11.71
N PRO A 275 -6.99 -11.30 -12.60
CA PRO A 275 -7.21 -10.84 -13.95
C PRO A 275 -8.28 -11.65 -14.71
N PRO A 276 -9.00 -11.04 -15.67
CA PRO A 276 -9.89 -11.76 -16.57
C PRO A 276 -9.12 -12.88 -17.30
N GLY A 277 -9.67 -14.10 -17.32
CA GLY A 277 -9.04 -15.26 -17.97
C GLY A 277 -8.12 -16.11 -17.08
N ALA A 278 -7.99 -15.79 -15.79
CA ALA A 278 -7.30 -16.68 -14.86
C ALA A 278 -8.03 -18.04 -14.73
N TRP A 279 -7.27 -19.14 -14.80
CA TRP A 279 -7.78 -20.52 -14.63
C TRP A 279 -8.58 -20.72 -13.34
N ARG A 280 -8.27 -19.95 -12.28
CA ARG A 280 -9.08 -19.85 -11.06
C ARG A 280 -9.33 -18.38 -10.75
N GLN A 281 -10.60 -18.00 -10.75
CA GLN A 281 -11.02 -16.70 -10.24
C GLN A 281 -10.88 -16.67 -8.72
N GLN A 282 -10.10 -15.71 -8.22
CA GLN A 282 -9.93 -15.49 -6.79
C GLN A 282 -10.08 -14.01 -6.51
N ALA A 283 -10.63 -13.71 -5.34
CA ALA A 283 -10.80 -12.35 -4.90
C ALA A 283 -10.31 -12.18 -3.48
N PHE A 284 -9.81 -10.98 -3.22
CA PHE A 284 -9.14 -10.61 -1.99
C PHE A 284 -9.72 -9.30 -1.51
N THR A 285 -9.98 -9.22 -0.21
CA THR A 285 -10.44 -7.98 0.42
C THR A 285 -9.47 -7.59 1.52
N MET A 286 -9.08 -6.32 1.54
CA MET A 286 -8.31 -5.72 2.62
C MET A 286 -9.18 -4.69 3.33
N ILE A 287 -9.17 -4.72 4.66
CA ILE A 287 -9.92 -3.80 5.49
C ILE A 287 -8.93 -3.08 6.40
N SER A 288 -9.07 -1.77 6.53
CA SER A 288 -8.34 -0.97 7.50
C SER A 288 -9.32 -0.10 8.28
N ASP A 289 -9.21 -0.17 9.60
CA ASP A 289 -9.98 0.65 10.53
C ASP A 289 -9.08 1.75 11.11
N ILE A 290 -9.51 2.99 10.92
CA ILE A 290 -8.75 4.18 11.30
C ILE A 290 -9.58 5.00 12.29
N ARG A 291 -8.99 5.29 13.44
CA ARG A 291 -9.47 6.35 14.34
C ARG A 291 -8.55 7.56 14.17
N ALA A 292 -9.11 8.67 13.71
CA ALA A 292 -8.37 9.91 13.60
C ALA A 292 -8.15 10.49 15.00
N ARG A 293 -6.93 10.97 15.28
CA ARG A 293 -6.57 11.41 16.63
C ARG A 293 -6.95 12.86 16.94
N ASN A 294 -7.14 13.68 15.90
CA ASN A 294 -7.28 15.13 16.02
C ASN A 294 -8.65 15.63 15.53
N LEU A 295 -9.67 14.77 15.51
CA LEU A 295 -11.04 15.12 15.16
C LEU A 295 -11.92 15.37 16.39
#